data_AF-A0A9P0MCK6-F1
#
_entry.id   AF-A0A9P0MCK6-F1
#
_cell.length_a   1.000
_cell.length_b   1.000
_cell.length_c   1.000
_cell.angle_alpha   90.00
_cell.angle_beta   90.00
_cell.angle_gamma   90.00
#
_symmetry.space_group_name_H-M   'P 1'
#
loop_
_entity.id
_entity.type
_entity.pdbx_description
1 polymer ?
#
loop_
_entity_poly.entity_id
_entity_poly.type
_entity_poly.pdbx_seq_one_letter_code
_entity_poly.pdbx_strand_id
1 'polypeptide(L)'
;MLTMSFPAPHGPEDSAPQYSHLFFNVTTHHTPSYDHAPNPDKQWILQVTRNMEPIHRQFTNLLMTKRLQTLQSVDAAVERVVNELRDLGELENTYIVPQKDIPPLFAKEPGTAICSIFKYSLKAKAFPSSSTSESRS
;
A
#
# COMPACT_ATOMS: atom_id res chain seq x y z
N MET A 1 19.35 -14.70 -2.13
CA MET A 1 18.66 -13.45 -1.76
C MET A 1 18.02 -12.87 -3.02
N LEU A 2 16.69 -12.74 -3.03
CA LEU A 2 15.94 -12.11 -4.12
C LEU A 2 15.43 -10.74 -3.62
N THR A 3 15.63 -9.69 -4.40
CA THR A 3 15.10 -8.35 -4.10
C THR A 3 14.27 -7.88 -5.28
N MET A 4 13.00 -7.54 -5.02
CA MET A 4 12.09 -6.96 -6.00
C MET A 4 11.77 -5.53 -5.59
N SER A 5 11.95 -4.59 -6.51
CA SER A 5 11.62 -3.18 -6.30
C SER A 5 10.62 -2.72 -7.36
N PHE A 6 9.47 -2.24 -6.90
CA PHE A 6 8.44 -1.71 -7.78
C PHE A 6 8.52 -0.17 -7.75
N PRO A 7 8.65 0.50 -8.91
CA PRO A 7 8.65 1.96 -8.96
C PRO A 7 7.26 2.55 -8.67
N ALA A 8 6.21 1.73 -8.77
CA ALA A 8 4.85 2.06 -8.37
C ALA A 8 4.75 2.39 -6.87
N PRO A 9 4.08 3.48 -6.44
CA PRO A 9 3.19 4.36 -7.22
C PRO A 9 3.85 5.69 -7.67
N HIS A 10 5.17 5.78 -7.79
CA HIS A 10 5.81 6.98 -8.35
C HIS A 10 5.48 7.12 -9.84
N GLY A 11 5.15 8.34 -10.27
CA GLY A 11 4.53 8.61 -11.57
C GLY A 11 5.39 8.23 -12.79
N PRO A 12 4.77 7.94 -13.96
CA PRO A 12 3.33 7.95 -14.25
C PRO A 12 2.59 6.78 -13.58
N GLU A 13 1.45 7.06 -12.95
CA GLU A 13 0.57 6.05 -12.33
C GLU A 13 -0.18 5.23 -13.40
N ASP A 14 0.60 4.49 -14.20
CA ASP A 14 0.11 3.61 -15.26
C ASP A 14 -0.05 2.19 -14.70
N SER A 15 -1.28 1.89 -14.30
CA SER A 15 -1.68 0.55 -13.88
C SER A 15 -1.75 -0.40 -15.06
N ALA A 16 -1.55 -1.70 -14.83
CA ALA A 16 -1.79 -2.69 -15.87
C ALA A 16 -3.24 -2.56 -16.42
N PRO A 17 -3.46 -2.68 -17.75
CA PRO A 17 -4.74 -2.35 -18.39
C PRO A 17 -5.96 -3.06 -17.78
N GLN A 18 -5.77 -4.28 -17.29
CA GLN A 18 -6.80 -5.07 -16.63
C GLN A 18 -7.30 -4.49 -15.30
N TYR A 19 -6.57 -3.59 -14.64
CA TYR A 19 -6.97 -2.95 -13.38
C TYR A 19 -7.50 -1.52 -13.57
N SER A 20 -7.49 -1.01 -14.81
CA SER A 20 -7.90 0.36 -15.16
C SER A 20 -9.36 0.69 -14.81
N HIS A 21 -10.18 -0.34 -14.59
CA HIS A 21 -11.60 -0.19 -14.28
C HIS A 21 -11.94 -0.21 -12.78
N LEU A 22 -10.94 -0.37 -11.91
CA LEU A 22 -11.14 -0.48 -10.46
C LEU A 22 -11.06 0.90 -9.77
N PHE A 23 -11.67 1.02 -8.58
CA PHE A 23 -11.50 2.15 -7.65
C PHE A 23 -12.01 3.55 -8.08
N PHE A 24 -12.97 3.64 -9.01
CA PHE A 24 -13.50 4.94 -9.48
C PHE A 24 -14.27 5.77 -8.44
N ASN A 25 -14.75 5.15 -7.36
CA ASN A 25 -15.59 5.81 -6.35
C ASN A 25 -14.94 5.85 -4.96
N VAL A 26 -13.60 5.80 -4.88
CA VAL A 26 -12.90 5.75 -3.60
C VAL A 26 -12.73 7.16 -3.00
N THR A 27 -13.49 7.45 -1.95
CA THR A 27 -13.46 8.73 -1.22
C THR A 27 -12.71 8.65 0.11
N THR A 28 -12.08 7.52 0.43
CA THR A 28 -11.40 7.28 1.73
C THR A 28 -10.26 8.27 2.02
N HIS A 29 -9.72 8.89 0.98
CA HIS A 29 -8.68 9.91 1.07
C HIS A 29 -9.22 11.31 1.46
N HIS A 30 -10.55 11.52 1.42
CA HIS A 30 -11.21 12.73 1.92
C HIS A 30 -11.29 12.71 3.45
N THR A 31 -10.15 12.98 4.09
CA THR A 31 -10.10 13.17 5.54
C THR A 31 -10.64 14.54 5.95
N PRO A 32 -11.00 14.76 7.23
CA PRO A 32 -11.41 16.08 7.70
C PRO A 32 -10.39 17.20 7.44
N SER A 33 -9.11 16.85 7.26
CA SER A 33 -8.04 17.80 6.95
C SER A 33 -7.79 18.02 5.45
N TYR A 34 -8.45 17.26 4.57
CA TYR A 34 -8.15 17.20 3.13
C TYR A 34 -8.36 18.54 2.39
N ASP A 35 -9.37 19.31 2.77
CA ASP A 35 -9.70 20.62 2.19
C ASP A 35 -9.81 21.69 3.29
N HIS A 36 -8.99 21.54 4.33
CA HIS A 36 -8.97 22.45 5.47
C HIS A 36 -7.90 23.52 5.24
N ALA A 37 -8.17 24.43 4.30
CA ALA A 37 -7.41 25.64 4.06
C ALA A 37 -8.38 26.84 4.04
N PRO A 38 -7.92 28.07 4.26
CA PRO A 38 -6.64 28.43 4.84
C PRO A 38 -6.55 28.00 6.32
N ASN A 39 -5.39 27.48 6.75
CA ASN A 39 -5.17 27.05 8.13
C ASN A 39 -3.98 27.80 8.75
N PRO A 40 -4.22 28.79 9.64
CA PRO A 40 -3.15 29.59 10.24
C PRO A 40 -2.24 28.78 11.17
N ASP A 41 -2.71 27.67 11.73
CA ASP A 41 -1.97 26.84 12.68
C ASP A 41 -1.03 25.83 11.99
N LYS A 42 -1.00 25.81 10.66
CA LYS A 42 -0.22 24.86 9.85
C LYS A 42 0.95 25.54 9.13
N GLN A 43 1.72 24.73 8.41
CA GLN A 43 2.86 25.17 7.59
C GLN A 43 2.46 26.33 6.66
N TRP A 44 3.41 27.23 6.39
CA TRP A 44 3.18 28.50 5.67
C TRP A 44 2.38 28.35 4.37
N ILE A 45 2.61 27.27 3.61
CA ILE A 45 1.90 27.04 2.36
C ILE A 45 0.39 26.87 2.54
N LEU A 46 -0.06 26.24 3.64
CA LEU A 46 -1.47 26.07 3.97
C LEU A 46 -2.11 27.33 4.57
N GLN A 47 -1.30 28.32 4.96
CA GLN A 47 -1.80 29.63 5.42
C GLN A 47 -2.20 30.50 4.22
N VAL A 48 -1.52 30.34 3.08
CA VAL A 48 -1.76 31.10 1.85
C VAL A 48 -2.59 30.36 0.80
N THR A 49 -2.78 29.05 0.98
CA THR A 49 -3.58 28.20 0.08
C THR A 49 -5.08 28.41 0.34
N ARG A 50 -5.86 28.54 -0.74
CA ARG A 50 -7.33 28.60 -0.68
C ARG A 50 -7.93 27.20 -0.69
N ASN A 51 -9.20 27.07 -0.30
CA ASN A 51 -9.94 25.82 -0.46
C ASN A 51 -9.91 25.34 -1.92
N MET A 52 -10.01 24.03 -2.08
CA MET A 52 -10.03 23.37 -3.37
C MET A 52 -11.32 23.69 -4.13
N GLU A 53 -11.17 24.10 -5.39
CA GLU A 53 -12.28 24.16 -6.32
C GLU A 53 -12.80 22.75 -6.66
N PRO A 54 -14.05 22.62 -7.14
CA PRO A 54 -14.62 21.32 -7.54
C PRO A 54 -13.74 20.56 -8.54
N ILE A 55 -13.08 21.27 -9.46
CA ILE A 55 -12.17 20.68 -10.44
C ILE A 55 -10.92 20.06 -9.79
N HIS A 56 -10.37 20.72 -8.76
CA HIS A 56 -9.22 20.20 -8.01
C HIS A 56 -9.62 18.93 -7.27
N ARG A 57 -10.83 18.88 -6.69
CA ARG A 57 -11.36 17.67 -6.02
C ARG A 57 -11.55 16.51 -6.99
N GLN A 58 -12.01 16.77 -8.21
CA GLN A 58 -12.12 15.73 -9.24
C GLN A 58 -10.75 15.21 -9.68
N PHE A 59 -9.77 16.09 -9.83
CA PHE A 59 -8.41 15.70 -10.20
C PHE A 59 -7.75 14.84 -9.13
N THR A 60 -7.86 15.21 -7.86
CA THR A 60 -7.31 14.45 -6.74
C THR A 60 -8.01 13.10 -6.55
N ASN A 61 -9.32 13.01 -6.77
CA ASN A 61 -10.04 11.74 -6.82
C ASN A 61 -9.46 10.83 -7.91
N LEU A 62 -9.31 11.36 -9.13
CA LEU A 62 -8.76 10.61 -10.26
C LEU A 62 -7.33 10.15 -9.98
N LEU A 63 -6.49 11.03 -9.40
CA LEU A 63 -5.12 10.69 -9.02
C LEU A 63 -5.09 9.59 -7.96
N MET A 64 -5.99 9.63 -6.98
CA MET A 64 -6.10 8.59 -5.96
C MET A 64 -6.50 7.25 -6.58
N THR A 65 -7.49 7.25 -7.49
CA THR A 65 -7.88 6.06 -8.24
C THR A 65 -6.69 5.47 -9.01
N LYS A 66 -5.91 6.29 -9.72
CA LYS A 66 -4.73 5.83 -10.47
C LYS A 66 -3.65 5.22 -9.57
N ARG A 67 -3.41 5.80 -8.39
CA ARG A 67 -2.49 5.24 -7.39
C ARG A 67 -2.94 3.87 -6.90
N LEU A 68 -4.22 3.71 -6.61
CA LEU A 68 -4.80 2.42 -6.19
C LEU A 68 -4.71 1.37 -7.29
N GLN A 69 -5.02 1.73 -8.53
CA GLN A 69 -4.90 0.83 -9.68
C GLN A 69 -3.45 0.38 -9.90
N THR A 70 -2.50 1.29 -9.75
CA THR A 70 -1.06 1.01 -9.86
C THR A 70 -0.57 0.08 -8.76
N LEU A 71 -1.04 0.30 -7.52
CA LEU A 71 -0.77 -0.62 -6.41
C LEU A 71 -1.36 -2.01 -6.67
N GLN A 72 -2.52 -2.12 -7.33
CA GLN A 72 -3.17 -3.42 -7.59
C GLN A 72 -2.32 -4.29 -8.50
N SER A 73 -1.65 -3.69 -9.49
CA SER A 73 -0.67 -4.39 -10.32
C SER A 73 0.51 -4.94 -9.52
N VAL A 74 0.96 -4.20 -8.50
CA VAL A 74 2.04 -4.67 -7.60
C VAL A 74 1.55 -5.83 -6.75
N ASP A 75 0.34 -5.76 -6.19
CA ASP A 75 -0.24 -6.84 -5.38
C ASP A 75 -0.30 -8.15 -6.16
N ALA A 76 -0.80 -8.09 -7.40
CA ALA A 76 -0.91 -9.25 -8.27
C ALA A 76 0.46 -9.85 -8.64
N ALA A 77 1.50 -9.00 -8.80
CA ALA A 77 2.85 -9.47 -9.03
C ALA A 77 3.41 -10.21 -7.80
N VAL A 78 3.19 -9.67 -6.60
CA VAL A 78 3.59 -10.31 -5.34
C VAL A 78 2.83 -11.63 -5.13
N GLU A 79 1.53 -11.65 -5.37
CA GLU A 79 0.71 -12.85 -5.25
C GLU A 79 1.20 -13.97 -6.18
N ARG A 80 1.55 -13.64 -7.43
CA ARG A 80 2.17 -14.60 -8.36
C ARG A 80 3.45 -15.20 -7.81
N VAL A 81 4.38 -14.39 -7.33
CA VAL A 81 5.65 -14.89 -6.75
C VAL A 81 5.41 -15.79 -5.55
N VAL A 82 4.46 -15.43 -4.68
CA VAL A 82 4.11 -16.26 -3.52
C VAL A 82 3.47 -17.58 -3.95
N ASN A 83 2.62 -17.57 -4.97
CA ASN A 83 2.02 -18.78 -5.53
C ASN A 83 3.09 -19.70 -6.14
N GLU A 84 4.04 -19.16 -6.93
CA GLU A 84 5.16 -19.95 -7.47
C GLU A 84 6.01 -20.57 -6.35
N LEU A 85 6.33 -19.80 -5.30
CA LEU A 85 7.06 -20.34 -4.14
C LEU A 85 6.28 -21.44 -3.40
N ARG A 86 4.95 -21.33 -3.34
CA ARG A 86 4.10 -22.37 -2.76
C ARG A 86 4.11 -23.62 -3.62
N ASP A 87 3.99 -23.48 -4.92
CA ASP A 87 3.89 -24.59 -5.87
C ASP A 87 5.24 -25.33 -5.98
N LEU A 88 6.36 -24.64 -5.73
CA LEU A 88 7.70 -25.22 -5.56
C LEU A 88 7.94 -25.83 -4.16
N GLY A 89 7.05 -25.61 -3.19
CA GLY A 89 7.21 -26.07 -1.81
C GLY A 89 8.22 -25.28 -0.96
N GLU A 90 8.77 -24.18 -1.48
CA GLU A 90 9.81 -23.36 -0.82
C GLU A 90 9.24 -22.20 0.00
N LEU A 91 7.91 -22.02 0.02
CA LEU A 91 7.26 -20.91 0.72
C LEU A 91 7.53 -20.92 2.24
N GLU A 92 7.63 -22.09 2.87
CA GLU A 92 7.90 -22.20 4.32
C GLU A 92 9.37 -21.94 4.66
N ASN A 93 10.27 -22.06 3.68
CA ASN A 93 11.70 -21.84 3.80
C ASN A 93 12.11 -20.42 3.37
N THR A 94 11.17 -19.62 2.85
CA THR A 94 11.43 -18.29 2.30
C THR A 94 10.90 -17.18 3.20
N TYR A 95 11.77 -16.27 3.61
CA TYR A 95 11.39 -15.08 4.37
C TYR A 95 11.01 -13.93 3.44
N ILE A 96 9.79 -13.41 3.59
CA ILE A 96 9.28 -12.27 2.84
C ILE A 96 9.25 -11.05 3.76
N VAL A 97 10.08 -10.04 3.46
CA VAL A 97 10.14 -8.79 4.22
C VAL A 97 9.69 -7.63 3.32
N PRO A 98 8.47 -7.10 3.51
CA PRO A 98 8.04 -5.92 2.80
C PRO A 98 8.63 -4.66 3.42
N GLN A 99 9.25 -3.80 2.61
CA GLN A 99 9.72 -2.50 3.06
C GLN A 99 8.56 -1.49 3.06
N LYS A 100 8.39 -0.81 4.19
CA LYS A 100 7.20 -0.05 4.58
C LYS A 100 7.20 1.37 3.99
N ASP A 101 7.32 1.50 2.68
CA ASP A 101 7.16 2.81 2.01
C ASP A 101 5.71 3.07 1.56
N ILE A 102 4.79 2.17 1.92
CA ILE A 102 3.37 2.27 1.56
C ILE A 102 2.58 2.98 2.69
N PRO A 103 1.95 4.14 2.44
CA PRO A 103 1.20 4.88 3.45
C PRO A 103 -0.01 4.09 4.01
N PRO A 104 -0.34 4.24 5.30
CA PRO A 104 -1.43 3.50 5.96
C PRO A 104 -2.83 3.79 5.39
N LEU A 105 -3.00 4.90 4.65
CA LEU A 105 -4.25 5.24 3.96
C LEU A 105 -4.66 4.20 2.93
N PHE A 106 -3.71 3.46 2.37
CA PHE A 106 -4.00 2.45 1.34
C PHE A 106 -4.31 1.06 1.94
N ALA A 107 -4.07 0.86 3.24
CA ALA A 107 -4.07 -0.48 3.87
C ALA A 107 -5.40 -0.90 4.52
N LYS A 108 -6.46 -0.08 4.44
CA LYS A 108 -7.64 -0.21 5.32
C LYS A 108 -8.93 -0.76 4.68
N GLU A 109 -8.94 -1.06 3.40
CA GLU A 109 -10.17 -1.44 2.68
C GLU A 109 -10.10 -2.91 2.18
N PRO A 110 -11.06 -3.78 2.52
CA PRO A 110 -11.10 -5.15 2.01
C PRO A 110 -11.33 -5.15 0.49
N GLY A 111 -10.46 -5.83 -0.27
CA GLY A 111 -10.45 -5.79 -1.74
C GLY A 111 -9.48 -4.75 -2.34
N THR A 112 -8.64 -4.12 -1.52
CA THR A 112 -7.62 -3.17 -1.98
C THR A 112 -6.29 -3.86 -2.29
N ALA A 113 -5.63 -3.30 -3.29
CA ALA A 113 -4.28 -3.50 -3.80
C ALA A 113 -3.09 -3.76 -2.85
N ILE A 114 -3.29 -3.94 -1.55
CA ILE A 114 -2.18 -4.21 -0.62
C ILE A 114 -2.55 -5.35 0.35
N CYS A 115 -3.64 -6.06 0.06
CA CYS A 115 -4.06 -7.18 0.88
C CYS A 115 -2.98 -8.28 0.91
N SER A 116 -2.37 -8.61 -0.23
CA SER A 116 -1.39 -9.69 -0.31
C SER A 116 -0.09 -9.30 0.41
N ILE A 117 0.43 -8.09 0.16
CA ILE A 117 1.66 -7.60 0.80
C ILE A 117 1.55 -7.62 2.34
N PHE A 118 0.44 -7.11 2.91
CA PHE A 118 0.24 -7.11 4.36
C PHE A 118 -0.10 -8.50 4.93
N LYS A 119 -0.86 -9.32 4.19
CA LYS A 119 -1.20 -10.70 4.60
C LYS A 119 0.05 -11.57 4.74
N TYR A 120 1.00 -11.46 3.82
CA TYR A 120 2.24 -12.22 3.88
C TYR A 120 3.28 -11.58 4.82
N SER A 121 3.22 -10.27 5.06
CA SER A 121 4.02 -9.61 6.11
C SER A 121 3.75 -10.17 7.51
N LEU A 122 2.50 -10.54 7.81
CA LEU A 122 2.12 -11.09 9.12
C LEU A 122 2.61 -12.53 9.32
N LYS A 123 2.75 -13.30 8.23
CA LYS A 123 3.27 -14.68 8.30
C LYS A 123 4.76 -14.71 8.70
N ALA A 124 5.53 -13.69 8.30
CA ALA A 124 6.92 -13.52 8.72
C ALA A 124 7.09 -13.09 10.20
N LYS A 125 6.01 -12.61 10.85
CA LYS A 125 6.05 -12.10 12.23
C LYS A 125 5.66 -13.13 13.28
N ALA A 126 5.16 -14.30 12.87
CA ALA A 126 4.80 -15.41 13.75
C ALA A 126 6.02 -16.28 14.07
N PHE A 127 6.95 -15.76 14.89
CA PHE A 127 8.00 -16.58 15.49
C PHE A 127 7.49 -17.11 16.84
N PRO A 128 7.48 -18.43 17.10
CA PRO A 128 7.46 -18.92 18.46
C PRO A 128 8.85 -18.64 19.05
N SER A 129 8.91 -17.87 20.14
CA SER A 129 10.14 -17.72 20.91
C SER A 129 10.70 -19.11 21.26
N SER A 130 11.85 -19.46 20.71
CA SER A 130 12.57 -20.67 21.11
C SER A 130 12.89 -20.56 22.60
N SER A 131 12.15 -21.30 23.42
CA SER A 131 12.47 -21.51 24.83
C SER A 131 13.70 -22.40 24.92
N THR A 132 14.88 -21.81 25.06
CA THR A 132 16.03 -22.51 25.62
C THR A 132 15.83 -22.66 27.12
N SER A 133 15.35 -23.84 27.54
CA SER A 133 15.43 -24.28 28.93
C SER A 133 16.89 -24.59 29.28
N GLU A 134 17.55 -23.64 29.93
CA GLU A 134 18.88 -23.82 30.49
C GLU A 134 18.72 -24.52 31.85
N SER A 135 18.78 -25.86 31.84
CA SER A 135 18.85 -26.67 33.06
C SER A 135 20.25 -26.54 33.67
N ARG A 136 20.37 -25.63 34.64
CA ARG A 136 21.53 -25.52 35.53
C ARG A 136 21.66 -26.82 36.35
N SER A 137 22.77 -27.52 36.16
CA SER A 137 23.30 -28.52 37.11
C SER A 137 24.24 -27.82 38.09
#